data_AF-A0AA39VBL5-F1
#
_entry.id   AF-A0AA39VBL5-F1
#
_cell.length_a   1.000
_cell.length_b   1.000
_cell.length_c   1.000
_cell.angle_alpha   90.00
_cell.angle_beta   90.00
_cell.angle_gamma   90.00
#
_symmetry.space_group_name_H-M   'P 1'
#
loop_
_entity.id
_entity.type
_entity.pdbx_description
1 polymer ?
#
loop_
_entity_poly.entity_id
_entity_poly.type
_entity_poly.pdbx_seq_one_letter_code
_entity_poly.pdbx_strand_id
1 'polypeptide(L)'
;MLAGAIPSIVQVLRAGSMEARENAAATLFSLSLLDENKIIIGASGAIPALVELLQNGSSRGKKDAATALFNLCIYLGNKGRAVRAGIISALLKMLTDSRNCMVDEALTILSVLASNQEAKAAIVKASTIPVLIDLLRTGLPRNKENAAAILLSLCKRDTENLACISRLGAVIPLTVLAKNGTERAKRKATSLLELLRKLQQL
;
A
#
# COMPACT_ATOMS: atom_id res chain seq x y z
N MET A 1 -30.53 4.04 4.70
CA MET A 1 -30.32 5.34 5.40
C MET A 1 -28.86 5.83 5.35
N LEU A 2 -27.83 4.95 5.27
CA LEU A 2 -26.41 5.36 5.20
C LEU A 2 -25.99 6.12 3.92
N ALA A 3 -26.64 5.84 2.78
CA ALA A 3 -26.34 6.50 1.51
C ALA A 3 -26.53 8.03 1.56
N GLY A 4 -27.42 8.54 2.43
CA GLY A 4 -27.65 9.98 2.57
C GLY A 4 -26.58 10.72 3.39
N ALA A 5 -25.88 10.03 4.30
CA ALA A 5 -24.87 10.67 5.16
C ALA A 5 -23.48 10.75 4.50
N ILE A 6 -23.15 9.81 3.62
CA ILE A 6 -21.82 9.71 3.00
C ILE A 6 -21.44 10.99 2.23
N PRO A 7 -22.30 11.59 1.37
CA PRO A 7 -21.96 12.83 0.67
C PRO A 7 -21.59 13.97 1.62
N SER A 8 -22.32 14.14 2.72
CA SER A 8 -22.04 15.17 3.73
C SER A 8 -20.71 14.91 4.45
N ILE A 9 -20.42 13.64 4.80
CA ILE A 9 -19.15 13.26 5.42
C ILE A 9 -17.97 13.53 4.46
N VAL A 10 -18.13 13.22 3.17
CA VAL A 10 -17.11 13.51 2.15
C VAL A 10 -16.91 15.02 1.98
N GLN A 11 -17.97 15.81 2.07
CA GLN A 11 -17.85 17.27 2.03
C GLN A 11 -17.05 17.81 3.22
N VAL A 12 -17.32 17.30 4.43
CA VAL A 12 -16.53 17.64 5.62
C VAL A 12 -15.06 17.22 5.46
N LEU A 13 -14.80 16.02 4.91
CA LEU A 13 -13.44 15.54 4.66
C LEU A 13 -12.65 16.43 3.68
N ARG A 14 -13.32 17.06 2.71
CA ARG A 14 -12.70 17.93 1.71
C ARG A 14 -12.45 19.35 2.24
N ALA A 15 -13.46 19.94 2.89
CA ALA A 15 -13.49 21.38 3.14
C ALA A 15 -13.59 21.76 4.63
N GLY A 16 -13.67 20.78 5.54
CA GLY A 16 -13.71 21.04 6.97
C GLY A 16 -12.38 21.54 7.54
N SER A 17 -12.41 21.97 8.80
CA SER A 17 -11.18 22.18 9.59
C SER A 17 -10.37 20.88 9.67
N MET A 18 -9.06 20.97 9.96
CA MET A 18 -8.21 19.77 10.05
C MET A 18 -8.80 18.71 11.00
N GLU A 19 -9.29 19.12 12.16
CA GLU A 19 -9.98 18.25 13.11
C GLU A 19 -11.27 17.64 12.55
N ALA A 20 -12.08 18.43 11.83
CA ALA A 20 -13.28 17.91 11.20
C ALA A 20 -12.96 16.88 10.09
N ARG A 21 -11.88 17.11 9.33
CA ARG A 21 -11.39 16.17 8.31
C ARG A 21 -10.90 14.87 8.92
N GLU A 22 -10.16 14.94 10.04
CA GLU A 22 -9.74 13.79 10.84
C GLU A 22 -10.95 12.96 11.31
N ASN A 23 -11.92 13.62 11.94
CA ASN A 23 -13.15 12.96 12.42
C ASN A 23 -13.97 12.36 11.27
N ALA A 24 -14.01 13.02 10.10
CA ALA A 24 -14.65 12.48 8.91
C ALA A 24 -13.92 11.24 8.38
N ALA A 25 -12.58 11.23 8.35
CA ALA A 25 -11.80 10.07 7.96
C ALA A 25 -12.01 8.88 8.90
N ALA A 26 -11.98 9.12 10.22
CA ALA A 26 -12.28 8.10 11.23
C ALA A 26 -13.71 7.53 11.07
N THR A 27 -14.70 8.40 10.80
CA THR A 27 -16.08 7.98 10.55
C THR A 27 -16.18 7.11 9.30
N LEU A 28 -15.53 7.50 8.20
CA LEU A 28 -15.50 6.70 6.97
C LEU A 28 -14.81 5.35 7.19
N PHE A 29 -13.76 5.29 8.00
CA PHE A 29 -13.16 4.02 8.41
C PHE A 29 -14.19 3.14 9.13
N SER A 30 -14.84 3.64 10.20
CA SER A 30 -15.84 2.89 10.95
C SER A 30 -16.97 2.37 10.07
N LEU A 31 -17.50 3.21 9.16
CA LEU A 31 -18.54 2.81 8.22
C LEU A 31 -18.04 1.75 7.24
N SER A 32 -16.79 1.85 6.77
CA SER A 32 -16.22 0.92 5.81
C SER A 32 -15.95 -0.48 6.38
N LEU A 33 -16.06 -0.70 7.70
CA LEU A 33 -15.93 -2.03 8.30
C LEU A 33 -16.96 -3.01 7.74
N LEU A 34 -18.14 -2.52 7.34
CA LEU A 34 -19.13 -3.30 6.58
C LEU A 34 -18.77 -3.32 5.10
N ASP A 35 -18.71 -4.51 4.49
CA ASP A 35 -18.28 -4.68 3.09
C ASP A 35 -19.16 -3.93 2.09
N GLU A 36 -20.48 -3.90 2.31
CA GLU A 36 -21.45 -3.18 1.49
C GLU A 36 -21.16 -1.67 1.43
N ASN A 37 -20.70 -1.10 2.55
CA ASN A 37 -20.38 0.32 2.64
C ASN A 37 -19.09 0.67 1.87
N LYS A 38 -18.15 -0.27 1.70
CA LYS A 38 -16.91 -0.02 0.93
C LYS A 38 -17.23 0.37 -0.50
N ILE A 39 -18.27 -0.21 -1.09
CA ILE A 39 -18.71 0.07 -2.46
C ILE A 39 -19.25 1.51 -2.56
N ILE A 40 -20.17 1.87 -1.65
CA ILE A 40 -20.83 3.18 -1.64
C ILE A 40 -19.83 4.30 -1.32
N ILE A 41 -18.97 4.11 -0.32
CA ILE A 41 -17.93 5.08 0.05
C ILE A 41 -16.88 5.22 -1.06
N GLY A 42 -16.51 4.13 -1.72
CA GLY A 42 -15.64 4.19 -2.89
C GLY A 42 -16.25 4.98 -4.06
N ALA A 43 -17.57 4.90 -4.22
CA ALA A 43 -18.34 5.61 -5.23
C ALA A 43 -18.54 7.10 -4.96
N SER A 44 -18.46 7.55 -3.70
CA SER A 44 -18.81 8.92 -3.30
C SER A 44 -17.71 9.96 -3.51
N GLY A 45 -16.53 9.56 -4.00
CA GLY A 45 -15.37 10.43 -4.11
C GLY A 45 -14.66 10.69 -2.77
N ALA A 46 -14.87 9.82 -1.78
CA ALA A 46 -14.12 9.82 -0.52
C ALA A 46 -12.62 9.53 -0.75
N ILE A 47 -12.30 8.60 -1.65
CA ILE A 47 -10.91 8.12 -1.87
C ILE A 47 -9.95 9.27 -2.24
N PRO A 48 -10.23 10.14 -3.24
CA PRO A 48 -9.38 11.30 -3.51
C PRO A 48 -9.17 12.22 -2.30
N ALA A 49 -10.23 12.49 -1.53
CA ALA A 49 -10.14 13.36 -0.35
C ALA A 49 -9.32 12.72 0.79
N LEU A 50 -9.40 11.40 0.94
CA LEU A 50 -8.55 10.65 1.87
C LEU A 50 -7.08 10.64 1.42
N VAL A 51 -6.80 10.52 0.12
CA VAL A 51 -5.42 10.61 -0.40
C VAL A 51 -4.84 12.00 -0.16
N GLU A 52 -5.63 13.06 -0.34
CA GLU A 52 -5.21 14.42 -0.03
C GLU A 52 -4.90 14.59 1.47
N LEU A 53 -5.75 14.07 2.35
CA LEU A 53 -5.51 14.09 3.80
C LEU A 53 -4.27 13.25 4.19
N LEU A 54 -4.01 12.15 3.51
CA LEU A 54 -2.80 11.34 3.69
C LEU A 54 -1.52 12.12 3.34
N GLN A 55 -1.58 13.01 2.35
CA GLN A 55 -0.43 13.82 1.93
C GLN A 55 -0.22 15.04 2.82
N ASN A 56 -1.32 15.76 3.12
CA ASN A 56 -1.29 17.13 3.65
C ASN A 56 -1.87 17.26 5.06
N GLY A 57 -2.38 16.17 5.65
CA GLY A 57 -2.97 16.17 6.98
C GLY A 57 -1.95 16.29 8.11
N SER A 58 -2.48 16.51 9.32
CA SER A 58 -1.71 16.36 10.57
C SER A 58 -1.23 14.90 10.74
N SER A 59 -0.35 14.65 11.71
CA SER A 59 0.05 13.28 12.06
C SER A 59 -1.15 12.36 12.37
N ARG A 60 -2.21 12.91 12.97
CA ARG A 60 -3.46 12.18 13.21
C ARG A 60 -4.24 11.99 11.91
N GLY A 61 -4.42 13.05 11.13
CA GLY A 61 -5.15 12.98 9.86
C GLY A 61 -4.55 12.00 8.87
N LYS A 62 -3.22 11.92 8.79
CA LYS A 62 -2.54 10.93 7.95
C LYS A 62 -2.82 9.49 8.41
N LYS A 63 -2.79 9.22 9.72
CA LYS A 63 -3.10 7.89 10.29
C LYS A 63 -4.55 7.50 10.06
N ASP A 64 -5.48 8.42 10.31
CA ASP A 64 -6.92 8.18 10.09
C ASP A 64 -7.20 7.93 8.61
N ALA A 65 -6.60 8.73 7.72
CA ALA A 65 -6.70 8.55 6.27
C ALA A 65 -6.09 7.21 5.81
N ALA A 66 -4.91 6.85 6.28
CA ALA A 66 -4.25 5.58 5.95
C ALA A 66 -5.11 4.37 6.35
N THR A 67 -5.70 4.42 7.55
CA THR A 67 -6.55 3.33 8.08
C THR A 67 -7.84 3.19 7.27
N ALA A 68 -8.49 4.32 6.92
CA ALA A 68 -9.66 4.33 6.05
C ALA A 68 -9.32 3.81 4.63
N LEU A 69 -8.22 4.27 4.04
CA LEU A 69 -7.78 3.85 2.71
C LEU A 69 -7.43 2.37 2.65
N PHE A 70 -6.72 1.85 3.66
CA PHE A 70 -6.44 0.42 3.79
C PHE A 70 -7.72 -0.39 3.73
N ASN A 71 -8.69 -0.07 4.60
CA ASN A 71 -9.90 -0.85 4.72
C ASN A 71 -10.81 -0.73 3.48
N LEU A 72 -10.93 0.47 2.89
CA LEU A 72 -11.65 0.67 1.64
C LEU A 72 -11.02 -0.10 0.47
N CYS A 73 -9.69 -0.19 0.42
CA CYS A 73 -8.98 -0.89 -0.65
C CYS A 73 -8.98 -2.41 -0.49
N ILE A 74 -9.47 -2.98 0.62
CA ILE A 74 -9.73 -4.43 0.69
C ILE A 74 -10.70 -4.84 -0.43
N TYR A 75 -11.69 -3.99 -0.73
CA TYR A 75 -12.59 -4.18 -1.86
C TYR A 75 -11.88 -3.88 -3.19
N LEU A 76 -11.89 -4.86 -4.10
CA LEU A 76 -11.17 -4.80 -5.38
C LEU A 76 -11.56 -3.57 -6.24
N GLY A 77 -12.85 -3.21 -6.27
CA GLY A 77 -13.36 -2.09 -7.06
C GLY A 77 -12.85 -0.72 -6.60
N ASN A 78 -12.26 -0.62 -5.40
CA ASN A 78 -11.68 0.61 -4.88
C ASN A 78 -10.20 0.78 -5.22
N LYS A 79 -9.49 -0.30 -5.57
CA LYS A 79 -8.05 -0.24 -5.84
C LYS A 79 -7.72 0.66 -7.03
N GLY A 80 -8.43 0.50 -8.15
CA GLY A 80 -8.27 1.37 -9.32
C GLY A 80 -8.68 2.82 -9.06
N ARG A 81 -9.69 3.05 -8.21
CA ARG A 81 -10.07 4.40 -7.76
C ARG A 81 -8.93 5.06 -6.97
N ALA A 82 -8.29 4.31 -6.08
CA ALA A 82 -7.16 4.79 -5.28
C ALA A 82 -5.92 5.08 -6.15
N VAL A 83 -5.65 4.22 -7.14
CA VAL A 83 -4.56 4.45 -8.12
C VAL A 83 -4.80 5.74 -8.89
N ARG A 84 -5.99 5.95 -9.45
CA ARG A 84 -6.36 7.19 -10.16
C ARG A 84 -6.34 8.42 -9.27
N ALA A 85 -6.59 8.26 -7.97
CA ALA A 85 -6.46 9.32 -6.98
C ALA A 85 -5.01 9.66 -6.60
N GLY A 86 -4.00 8.96 -7.16
CA GLY A 86 -2.59 9.24 -6.90
C GLY A 86 -2.02 8.58 -5.64
N ILE A 87 -2.69 7.56 -5.08
CA ILE A 87 -2.27 6.94 -3.82
C ILE A 87 -0.83 6.38 -3.88
N ILE A 88 -0.40 5.85 -5.03
CA ILE A 88 0.95 5.25 -5.16
C ILE A 88 2.04 6.29 -4.90
N SER A 89 1.89 7.50 -5.46
CA SER A 89 2.85 8.58 -5.23
C SER A 89 2.84 9.05 -3.77
N ALA A 90 1.67 9.08 -3.13
CA ALA A 90 1.56 9.42 -1.72
C ALA A 90 2.31 8.40 -0.85
N LEU A 91 2.08 7.10 -1.07
CA LEU A 91 2.72 6.03 -0.31
C LEU A 91 4.24 5.99 -0.54
N LEU A 92 4.71 6.22 -1.77
CA LEU A 92 6.14 6.27 -2.06
C LEU A 92 6.85 7.42 -1.33
N LYS A 93 6.23 8.61 -1.32
CA LYS A 93 6.72 9.75 -0.53
C LYS A 93 6.80 9.39 0.95
N MET A 94 5.82 8.63 1.46
CA MET A 94 5.82 8.18 2.84
C MET A 94 6.95 7.20 3.17
N LEU A 95 7.32 6.32 2.23
CA LEU A 95 8.43 5.37 2.40
C LEU A 95 9.82 6.02 2.32
N THR A 96 9.93 7.17 1.65
CA THR A 96 11.22 7.82 1.35
C THR A 96 11.52 9.03 2.21
N ASP A 97 10.53 9.60 2.90
CA ASP A 97 10.73 10.69 3.85
C ASP A 97 11.28 10.15 5.17
N SER A 98 12.55 10.44 5.47
CA SER A 98 13.25 9.99 6.67
C SER A 98 12.63 10.51 7.98
N ARG A 99 11.81 11.55 7.93
CA ARG A 99 11.10 12.11 9.09
C ARG A 99 9.75 11.43 9.32
N ASN A 100 9.31 10.56 8.41
CA ASN A 100 8.01 9.94 8.48
C ASN A 100 8.05 8.62 9.28
N CYS A 101 7.14 8.48 10.24
CA CYS A 101 7.01 7.27 11.05
C CYS A 101 6.01 6.25 10.47
N MET A 102 5.38 6.55 9.33
CA MET A 102 4.28 5.75 8.77
C MET A 102 4.69 4.73 7.70
N VAL A 103 5.90 4.16 7.83
CA VAL A 103 6.44 3.18 6.87
C VAL A 103 5.60 1.90 6.86
N ASP A 104 5.15 1.44 8.02
CA ASP A 104 4.32 0.23 8.16
C ASP A 104 2.96 0.38 7.48
N GLU A 105 2.29 1.50 7.70
CA GLU A 105 0.99 1.82 7.10
C GLU A 105 1.14 1.91 5.57
N ALA A 106 2.18 2.58 5.09
CA ALA A 106 2.43 2.72 3.66
C ALA A 106 2.64 1.36 2.98
N LEU A 107 3.47 0.49 3.57
CA LEU A 107 3.70 -0.87 3.07
C LEU A 107 2.45 -1.73 3.14
N THR A 108 1.64 -1.58 4.19
CA THR A 108 0.39 -2.36 4.35
C THR A 108 -0.62 -2.00 3.27
N ILE A 109 -0.79 -0.72 2.96
CA ILE A 109 -1.67 -0.26 1.86
C ILE A 109 -1.12 -0.73 0.50
N LEU A 110 0.19 -0.57 0.26
CA LEU A 110 0.82 -1.07 -0.98
C LEU A 110 0.61 -2.57 -1.18
N SER A 111 0.73 -3.37 -0.12
CA SER A 111 0.50 -4.81 -0.14
C SER A 111 -0.94 -5.16 -0.56
N VAL A 112 -1.93 -4.44 -0.04
CA VAL A 112 -3.33 -4.59 -0.45
C VAL A 112 -3.51 -4.22 -1.92
N LEU A 113 -2.95 -3.10 -2.36
CA LEU A 113 -3.05 -2.62 -3.73
C LEU A 113 -2.38 -3.58 -4.73
N ALA A 114 -1.24 -4.17 -4.36
CA ALA A 114 -0.46 -5.07 -5.21
C ALA A 114 -1.20 -6.36 -5.60
N SER A 115 -2.43 -6.60 -5.14
CA SER A 115 -3.26 -7.71 -5.63
C SER A 115 -4.08 -7.35 -6.90
N ASN A 116 -4.04 -6.10 -7.37
CA ASN A 116 -4.77 -5.62 -8.56
C ASN A 116 -3.78 -5.25 -9.67
N GLN A 117 -4.09 -5.61 -10.92
CA GLN A 117 -3.16 -5.45 -12.04
C GLN A 117 -2.83 -3.99 -12.39
N GLU A 118 -3.83 -3.11 -12.39
CA GLU A 118 -3.64 -1.67 -12.61
C GLU A 118 -2.73 -1.08 -11.52
N ALA A 119 -2.99 -1.44 -10.26
CA ALA A 119 -2.16 -1.03 -9.14
C ALA A 119 -0.72 -1.59 -9.22
N LYS A 120 -0.53 -2.85 -9.63
CA LYS A 120 0.81 -3.41 -9.84
C LYS A 120 1.59 -2.60 -10.87
N ALA A 121 0.98 -2.33 -12.03
CA ALA A 121 1.61 -1.53 -13.08
C ALA A 121 1.98 -0.14 -12.57
N ALA A 122 1.10 0.51 -11.81
CA ALA A 122 1.36 1.82 -11.20
C ALA A 122 2.50 1.77 -10.16
N ILE A 123 2.56 0.73 -9.32
CA ILE A 123 3.63 0.52 -8.32
C ILE A 123 4.99 0.38 -9.00
N VAL A 124 5.08 -0.42 -10.06
CA VAL A 124 6.32 -0.60 -10.84
C VAL A 124 6.72 0.71 -11.53
N LYS A 125 5.78 1.37 -12.20
CA LYS A 125 6.01 2.65 -12.90
C LYS A 125 6.49 3.76 -11.95
N ALA A 126 6.07 3.73 -10.69
CA ALA A 126 6.50 4.69 -9.67
C ALA A 126 7.90 4.40 -9.10
N SER A 127 8.69 3.47 -9.68
CA SER A 127 10.03 3.12 -9.19
C SER A 127 10.04 2.64 -7.72
N THR A 128 9.00 1.92 -7.31
CA THR A 128 8.87 1.41 -5.93
C THR A 128 9.82 0.24 -5.65
N ILE A 129 10.22 -0.52 -6.68
CA ILE A 129 11.05 -1.72 -6.53
C ILE A 129 12.39 -1.45 -5.80
N PRO A 130 13.22 -0.48 -6.21
CA PRO A 130 14.44 -0.13 -5.48
C PRO A 130 14.21 0.16 -4.00
N VAL A 131 13.14 0.91 -3.66
CA VAL A 131 12.80 1.25 -2.27
C VAL A 131 12.45 0.00 -1.47
N LEU A 132 11.70 -0.95 -2.04
CA LEU A 132 11.38 -2.22 -1.38
C LEU A 132 12.63 -3.07 -1.15
N ILE A 133 13.57 -3.09 -2.09
CA ILE A 133 14.83 -3.81 -1.93
C ILE A 133 15.69 -3.18 -0.84
N ASP A 134 15.71 -1.85 -0.73
CA ASP A 134 16.40 -1.17 0.35
C ASP A 134 15.78 -1.52 1.72
N LEU A 135 14.45 -1.49 1.82
CA LEU A 135 13.73 -1.91 3.03
C LEU A 135 13.99 -3.37 3.41
N LEU A 136 14.23 -4.27 2.45
CA LEU A 136 14.67 -5.64 2.75
C LEU A 136 16.04 -5.68 3.45
N ARG A 137 16.91 -4.72 3.18
CA ARG A 137 18.25 -4.61 3.80
C ARG A 137 18.15 -3.94 5.18
N THR A 138 17.56 -2.76 5.23
CA THR A 138 17.65 -1.81 6.36
C THR A 138 16.42 -1.79 7.26
N GLY A 139 15.26 -2.27 6.78
CA GLY A 139 13.99 -2.13 7.49
C GLY A 139 13.85 -2.98 8.75
N LEU A 140 12.82 -2.70 9.54
CA LEU A 140 12.42 -3.55 10.67
C LEU A 140 11.85 -4.89 10.17
N PRO A 141 11.78 -5.93 11.02
CA PRO A 141 11.27 -7.26 10.61
C PRO A 141 9.91 -7.21 9.89
N ARG A 142 8.99 -6.35 10.35
CA ARG A 142 7.68 -6.14 9.71
C ARG A 142 7.79 -5.45 8.35
N ASN A 143 8.68 -4.48 8.21
CA ASN A 143 8.93 -3.82 6.93
C ASN A 143 9.48 -4.83 5.91
N LYS A 144 10.46 -5.66 6.33
CA LYS A 144 11.06 -6.70 5.48
C LYS A 144 10.03 -7.72 5.01
N GLU A 145 9.15 -8.18 5.91
CA GLU A 145 8.06 -9.10 5.57
C GLU A 145 7.12 -8.49 4.52
N ASN A 146 6.68 -7.25 4.72
CA ASN A 146 5.78 -6.57 3.79
C ASN A 146 6.46 -6.26 2.45
N ALA A 147 7.72 -5.82 2.46
CA ALA A 147 8.49 -5.58 1.24
C ALA A 147 8.63 -6.87 0.41
N ALA A 148 8.95 -8.00 1.04
CA ALA A 148 8.98 -9.30 0.38
C ALA A 148 7.61 -9.71 -0.17
N ALA A 149 6.51 -9.40 0.55
CA ALA A 149 5.16 -9.69 0.09
C ALA A 149 4.80 -8.91 -1.18
N ILE A 150 5.11 -7.60 -1.21
CA ILE A 150 4.84 -6.75 -2.37
C ILE A 150 5.68 -7.22 -3.56
N LEU A 151 6.99 -7.42 -3.37
CA LEU A 151 7.88 -7.89 -4.43
C LEU A 151 7.43 -9.25 -5.00
N LEU A 152 7.01 -10.18 -4.14
CA LEU A 152 6.46 -11.47 -4.58
C LEU A 152 5.20 -11.28 -5.42
N SER A 153 4.29 -10.38 -5.02
CA SER A 153 3.09 -10.10 -5.80
C SER A 153 3.40 -9.48 -7.16
N LEU A 154 4.39 -8.58 -7.23
CA LEU A 154 4.83 -7.94 -8.47
C LEU A 154 5.53 -8.89 -9.43
N CYS A 155 6.33 -9.84 -8.92
CA CYS A 155 7.09 -10.77 -9.74
C CYS A 155 6.32 -12.05 -10.11
N LYS A 156 5.24 -12.37 -9.39
CA LYS A 156 4.45 -13.57 -9.67
C LYS A 156 3.84 -13.47 -11.07
N ARG A 157 4.36 -14.28 -12.00
CA ARG A 157 4.03 -14.31 -13.44
C ARG A 157 4.50 -13.08 -14.22
N ASP A 158 5.55 -12.42 -13.76
CA ASP A 158 6.14 -11.26 -14.42
C ASP A 158 7.68 -11.41 -14.45
N THR A 159 8.19 -11.87 -15.59
CA THR A 159 9.61 -12.16 -15.78
C THR A 159 10.46 -10.89 -15.86
N GLU A 160 9.90 -9.78 -16.35
CA GLU A 160 10.58 -8.49 -16.44
C GLU A 160 10.83 -7.92 -15.04
N ASN A 161 9.82 -7.93 -14.17
CA ASN A 161 9.96 -7.53 -12.77
C ASN A 161 10.95 -8.45 -12.04
N LEU A 162 10.91 -9.76 -12.33
CA LEU A 162 11.82 -10.74 -11.74
C LEU A 162 13.29 -10.48 -12.14
N ALA A 163 13.53 -10.22 -13.43
CA ALA A 163 14.84 -9.82 -13.94
C ALA A 163 15.30 -8.48 -13.34
N CYS A 164 14.36 -7.53 -13.18
CA CYS A 164 14.62 -6.24 -12.56
C CYS A 164 15.11 -6.37 -11.11
N ILE A 165 14.41 -7.14 -10.26
CA ILE A 165 14.83 -7.34 -8.86
C ILE A 165 16.16 -8.11 -8.76
N SER A 166 16.42 -9.02 -9.71
CA SER A 166 17.70 -9.75 -9.81
C SER A 166 18.86 -8.78 -10.07
N ARG A 167 18.73 -7.94 -11.10
CA ARG A 167 19.71 -6.92 -11.48
C ARG A 167 19.95 -5.89 -10.37
N LEU A 168 18.93 -5.55 -9.61
CA LEU A 168 19.02 -4.63 -8.46
C LEU A 168 19.59 -5.28 -7.19
N GLY A 169 20.03 -6.55 -7.26
CA GLY A 169 20.71 -7.23 -6.18
C GLY A 169 19.79 -7.64 -5.02
N ALA A 170 18.55 -8.04 -5.31
CA ALA A 170 17.61 -8.52 -4.30
C ALA A 170 17.97 -9.90 -3.71
N VAL A 171 18.79 -10.70 -4.42
CA VAL A 171 19.12 -12.09 -4.02
C VAL A 171 19.73 -12.17 -2.62
N ILE A 172 20.68 -11.29 -2.29
CA ILE A 172 21.36 -11.27 -0.99
C ILE A 172 20.38 -10.97 0.15
N PRO A 173 19.66 -9.82 0.17
CA PRO A 173 18.74 -9.53 1.26
C PRO A 173 17.60 -10.55 1.36
N LEU A 174 17.12 -11.11 0.24
CA LEU A 174 16.14 -12.20 0.27
C LEU A 174 16.72 -13.48 0.91
N THR A 175 17.97 -13.83 0.63
CA THR A 175 18.64 -14.99 1.25
C THR A 175 18.79 -14.80 2.76
N VAL A 176 19.18 -13.61 3.19
CA VAL A 176 19.25 -13.26 4.62
C VAL A 176 17.87 -13.36 5.27
N LEU A 177 16.84 -12.83 4.61
CA LEU A 177 15.46 -12.88 5.11
C LEU A 177 14.90 -14.31 5.17
N ALA A 178 15.26 -15.16 4.22
CA ALA A 178 14.86 -16.57 4.21
C ALA A 178 15.46 -17.37 5.38
N LYS A 179 16.62 -16.96 5.89
CA LYS A 179 17.27 -17.58 7.05
C LYS A 179 16.77 -17.00 8.38
N ASN A 180 16.68 -15.68 8.46
CA ASN A 180 16.56 -14.96 9.73
C ASN A 180 15.22 -14.24 9.93
N GLY A 181 14.31 -14.28 8.95
CA GLY A 181 13.02 -13.58 9.01
C GLY A 181 11.98 -14.24 9.92
N THR A 182 10.81 -13.62 10.03
CA THR A 182 9.61 -14.28 10.58
C THR A 182 9.19 -15.45 9.70
N GLU A 183 8.38 -16.39 10.20
CA GLU A 183 7.89 -17.51 9.39
C GLU A 183 7.11 -17.09 8.13
N ARG A 184 6.46 -15.92 8.17
CA ARG A 184 5.83 -15.33 6.98
C ARG A 184 6.86 -14.74 6.03
N ALA A 185 7.86 -14.02 6.54
CA ALA A 185 8.93 -13.46 5.73
C ALA A 185 9.78 -14.53 5.06
N LYS A 186 10.16 -15.59 5.79
CA LYS A 186 10.91 -16.73 5.28
C LYS A 186 10.20 -17.37 4.09
N ARG A 187 8.93 -17.73 4.26
CA ARG A 187 8.12 -18.32 3.16
C ARG A 187 8.10 -17.45 1.92
N LYS A 188 7.85 -16.14 2.06
CA LYS A 188 7.80 -15.19 0.93
C LYS A 188 9.17 -15.04 0.25
N ALA A 189 10.24 -14.94 1.03
CA ALA A 189 11.60 -14.82 0.54
C ALA A 189 12.04 -16.08 -0.21
N THR A 190 11.78 -17.27 0.35
CA THR A 190 12.05 -18.55 -0.30
C THR A 190 11.30 -18.68 -1.62
N SER A 191 10.00 -18.34 -1.65
CA SER A 191 9.24 -18.35 -2.91
C SER A 191 9.81 -17.41 -3.97
N LEU A 192 10.25 -16.20 -3.59
CA LEU A 192 10.91 -15.27 -4.51
C LEU A 192 12.24 -15.83 -5.04
N LEU A 193 13.06 -16.43 -4.16
CA LEU A 193 14.33 -17.05 -4.54
C LEU A 193 14.13 -18.23 -5.49
N GLU A 194 13.09 -19.03 -5.30
CA GLU A 194 12.73 -20.11 -6.22
C GLU A 194 12.34 -19.58 -7.61
N LEU A 195 11.57 -18.49 -7.67
CA LEU A 195 11.25 -17.84 -8.95
C LEU A 195 12.53 -17.34 -9.63
N LEU A 196 13.43 -16.68 -8.88
CA LEU A 196 14.70 -16.18 -9.40
C LEU A 196 15.60 -17.29 -9.96
N ARG A 197 15.67 -18.44 -9.27
CA ARG A 197 16.41 -19.62 -9.75
C ARG A 197 15.84 -20.15 -11.06
N LYS A 198 14.51 -20.22 -11.19
CA LYS A 198 13.85 -20.67 -12.42
C LYS A 198 14.15 -19.72 -13.59
N LEU A 199 14.26 -18.41 -13.34
CA LEU A 199 14.63 -17.44 -14.37
C LEU A 199 16.06 -17.64 -14.88
N GLN A 200 17.00 -18.04 -14.03
CA GLN A 200 18.40 -18.29 -14.41
C GLN A 200 18.62 -19.60 -15.17
N GLN A 201 17.61 -20.47 -15.22
CA GLN A 201 17.61 -21.74 -15.94
C GLN A 201 16.93 -21.65 -17.32
N LEU A 202 16.38 -20.47 -17.65
CA LEU A 202 15.77 -20.13 -18.94
C LEU A 202 16.77 -19.32 -19.78
#